data_AF-A0A0F7JU77-F1
#
_entry.id   AF-A0A0F7JU77-F1
#
_cell.length_a   1.000
_cell.length_b   1.000
_cell.length_c   1.000
_cell.angle_alpha   90.00
_cell.angle_beta   90.00
_cell.angle_gamma   90.00
#
_symmetry.space_group_name_H-M   'P 1'
#
loop_
_entity.id
_entity.type
_entity.pdbx_description
1 polymer ?
#
loop_
_entity_poly.entity_id
_entity_poly.type
_entity_poly.pdbx_seq_one_letter_code
_entity_poly.pdbx_strand_id
1 'polypeptide(L)'
;MDSALFVVISLIGISTVVVVGDVMYVGFWYYIALPAVAYLLAITIKPKPLFLTAVSFAILATYIPYFYHNLFTEHPEGLLGLGHLLSLPGLAVGIVLTGLWLKSSALNPFGIFAVGSTGVFAGFLINQFIVCNSVMYCGNLTWPFGLLSGG
;
A
#
# COMPACT_ATOMS: atom_id res chain seq x y z
N MET A 1 11.29 7.22 17.17
CA MET A 1 10.00 6.55 17.43
C MET A 1 9.27 6.22 16.14
N ASP A 2 8.98 7.20 15.25
CA ASP A 2 8.25 6.95 13.99
C ASP A 2 8.90 5.90 13.06
N SER A 3 10.22 5.94 12.87
CA SER A 3 10.92 4.91 12.09
C SER A 3 10.88 3.51 12.73
N ALA A 4 10.80 3.42 14.06
CA ALA A 4 10.66 2.13 14.74
C ALA A 4 9.26 1.54 14.51
N LEU A 5 8.21 2.37 14.60
CA LEU A 5 6.84 1.97 14.28
C LEU A 5 6.72 1.54 12.82
N PHE A 6 7.32 2.29 11.89
CA PHE A 6 7.39 1.92 10.48
C PHE A 6 7.98 0.52 10.27
N VAL A 7 9.11 0.23 10.92
CA VAL A 7 9.78 -1.07 10.83
C VAL A 7 8.90 -2.17 11.42
N VAL A 8 8.31 -1.97 12.61
CA VAL A 8 7.43 -2.94 13.25
C VAL A 8 6.22 -3.27 12.36
N ILE A 9 5.57 -2.25 11.80
CA ILE A 9 4.42 -2.43 10.90
C ILE A 9 4.85 -3.16 9.62
N SER A 10 6.00 -2.79 9.04
CA SER A 10 6.52 -3.46 7.84
C SER A 10 6.87 -4.93 8.12
N LEU A 11 7.42 -5.23 9.30
CA LEU A 11 7.73 -6.58 9.74
C LEU A 11 6.48 -7.44 9.93
N ILE A 12 5.32 -6.87 10.27
CA ILE A 12 4.06 -7.62 10.29
C ILE A 12 3.77 -8.20 8.90
N GLY A 13 3.87 -7.38 7.84
CA GLY A 13 3.66 -7.85 6.46
C GLY A 13 4.65 -8.95 6.04
N ILE A 14 5.94 -8.74 6.34
CA ILE A 14 7.00 -9.71 6.04
C ILE A 14 6.78 -11.02 6.81
N SER A 15 6.47 -10.93 8.10
CA SER A 15 6.25 -12.12 8.95
C SER A 15 5.04 -12.92 8.50
N THR A 16 3.96 -12.25 8.07
CA THR A 16 2.79 -12.92 7.49
C THR A 16 3.18 -13.76 6.28
N VAL A 17 4.01 -13.23 5.38
CA VAL A 17 4.49 -13.97 4.19
C VAL A 17 5.36 -15.15 4.58
N VAL A 18 6.21 -15.02 5.62
CA VAL A 18 7.03 -16.13 6.11
C VAL A 18 6.18 -17.27 6.66
N VAL A 19 5.08 -16.94 7.36
CA VAL A 19 4.21 -17.93 8.02
C VAL A 19 3.21 -18.56 7.05
N VAL A 20 2.58 -17.74 6.19
CA VAL A 20 1.49 -18.15 5.30
C VAL A 20 2.00 -18.58 3.92
N GLY A 21 3.16 -18.09 3.52
CA GLY A 21 3.70 -18.22 2.17
C GLY A 21 3.44 -16.99 1.30
N ASP A 22 4.05 -16.98 0.11
CA ASP A 22 3.85 -15.92 -0.88
C ASP A 22 2.57 -16.14 -1.69
N VAL A 23 1.47 -15.63 -1.14
CA VAL A 23 0.12 -15.78 -1.73
C VAL A 23 -0.10 -14.81 -2.90
N MET A 24 0.73 -13.77 -3.06
CA MET A 24 0.64 -12.88 -4.23
C MET A 24 1.47 -13.37 -5.41
N TYR A 25 2.31 -14.41 -5.22
CA TYR A 25 3.18 -14.99 -6.24
C TYR A 25 4.14 -13.96 -6.90
N VAL A 26 4.50 -12.90 -6.18
CA VAL A 26 5.42 -11.84 -6.67
C VAL A 26 6.87 -12.11 -6.26
N GLY A 27 7.07 -12.94 -5.24
CA GLY A 27 8.35 -13.30 -4.64
C GLY A 27 8.61 -12.54 -3.34
N PHE A 28 9.35 -13.17 -2.43
CA PHE A 28 9.66 -12.63 -1.10
C PHE A 28 10.36 -11.25 -1.13
N TRP A 29 11.15 -10.98 -2.18
CA TRP A 29 11.84 -9.70 -2.39
C TRP A 29 10.87 -8.52 -2.37
N TYR A 30 9.63 -8.73 -2.82
CA TYR A 30 8.62 -7.69 -2.95
C TYR A 30 8.26 -7.06 -1.60
N TYR A 31 8.08 -7.89 -0.58
CA TYR A 31 7.68 -7.50 0.76
C TYR A 31 8.78 -6.77 1.53
N ILE A 32 10.03 -6.91 1.09
CA ILE A 32 11.20 -6.16 1.61
C ILE A 32 11.40 -4.88 0.80
N ALA A 33 11.35 -4.97 -0.53
CA ALA A 33 11.62 -3.87 -1.43
C ALA A 33 10.58 -2.74 -1.28
N LEU A 34 9.28 -3.07 -1.17
CA LEU A 34 8.24 -2.06 -1.06
C LEU A 34 8.41 -1.14 0.16
N PRO A 35 8.50 -1.64 1.42
CA PRO A 35 8.75 -0.76 2.56
C PRO A 35 10.12 -0.07 2.48
N ALA A 36 11.17 -0.71 1.94
CA ALA A 36 12.47 -0.07 1.79
C ALA A 36 12.40 1.15 0.85
N VAL A 37 11.80 1.01 -0.33
CA VAL A 37 11.62 2.09 -1.31
C VAL A 37 10.71 3.17 -0.75
N ALA A 38 9.60 2.81 -0.11
CA ALA A 38 8.68 3.75 0.50
C ALA A 38 9.34 4.57 1.62
N TYR A 39 10.19 3.94 2.44
CA TYR A 39 10.99 4.61 3.45
C TYR A 39 11.94 5.63 2.81
N LEU A 40 12.70 5.21 1.79
CA LEU A 40 13.63 6.10 1.06
C LEU A 40 12.91 7.30 0.45
N LEU A 41 11.75 7.08 -0.18
CA LEU A 41 10.93 8.18 -0.71
C LEU A 41 10.50 9.13 0.40
N ALA A 42 9.94 8.61 1.49
CA ALA A 42 9.43 9.43 2.58
C ALA A 42 10.52 10.24 3.30
N ILE A 43 11.71 9.66 3.56
CA ILE A 43 12.77 10.38 4.29
C ILE A 43 13.36 11.55 3.50
N THR A 44 13.38 11.49 2.15
CA THR A 44 13.85 12.63 1.34
C THR A 44 12.98 13.87 1.54
N ILE A 45 11.73 13.65 1.95
CA ILE A 45 10.78 14.70 2.27
C ILE A 45 11.07 15.27 3.68
N LYS A 46 11.81 14.62 4.58
CA LYS A 46 11.94 15.07 6.00
C LYS A 46 10.55 15.25 6.65
N PRO A 47 9.79 14.15 6.80
CA PRO A 47 8.38 14.23 7.13
C PRO A 47 8.14 14.54 8.61
N LYS A 48 6.92 14.99 8.93
CA LYS A 48 6.47 15.20 10.32
C LYS A 48 6.30 13.86 11.05
N PRO A 49 6.33 13.86 12.40
CA PRO A 49 6.11 12.65 13.18
C PRO A 49 4.80 11.93 12.81
N LEU A 50 4.86 10.60 12.79
CA LEU A 50 3.80 9.64 12.42
C LEU A 50 3.48 9.52 10.92
N PHE A 51 4.15 10.29 10.06
CA PHE A 51 3.97 10.12 8.63
C PHE A 51 4.56 8.80 8.11
N LEU A 52 5.72 8.36 8.61
CA LEU A 52 6.26 7.06 8.21
C LEU A 52 5.32 5.94 8.65
N THR A 53 4.86 5.99 9.89
CA THR A 53 3.83 5.05 10.40
C THR A 53 2.61 4.98 9.48
N ALA A 54 2.11 6.13 9.00
CA ALA A 54 1.02 6.20 8.04
C ALA A 54 1.33 5.55 6.69
N VAL A 55 2.55 5.73 6.17
CA VAL A 55 3.01 5.08 4.93
C VAL A 55 3.02 3.56 5.09
N SER A 56 3.62 3.03 6.16
CA SER A 56 3.63 1.58 6.41
C SER A 56 2.24 1.00 6.62
N PHE A 57 1.35 1.76 7.29
CA PHE A 57 -0.04 1.36 7.47
C PHE A 57 -0.78 1.30 6.14
N ALA A 58 -0.63 2.30 5.28
CA ALA A 58 -1.24 2.31 3.95
C ALA A 58 -0.72 1.14 3.08
N ILE A 59 0.57 0.83 3.14
CA ILE A 59 1.16 -0.33 2.46
C ILE A 59 0.51 -1.64 2.94
N LEU A 60 0.38 -1.86 4.25
CA LEU A 60 -0.32 -3.04 4.75
C LEU A 60 -1.78 -3.08 4.29
N ALA A 61 -2.47 -1.95 4.35
CA ALA A 61 -3.85 -1.85 3.91
C ALA A 61 -4.03 -2.23 2.42
N THR A 62 -3.03 -1.94 1.57
CA THR A 62 -3.08 -2.34 0.16
C THR A 62 -2.80 -3.82 -0.06
N TYR A 63 -2.02 -4.49 0.81
CA TYR A 63 -1.79 -5.93 0.71
C TYR A 63 -3.02 -6.78 1.05
N ILE A 64 -3.79 -6.36 2.07
CA ILE A 64 -4.92 -7.13 2.61
C ILE A 64 -5.89 -7.64 1.52
N PRO A 65 -6.43 -6.81 0.61
CA PRO A 65 -7.39 -7.30 -0.38
C PRO A 65 -6.80 -8.32 -1.34
N TYR A 66 -5.52 -8.17 -1.71
CA TYR A 66 -4.82 -9.11 -2.58
C TYR A 66 -4.55 -10.45 -1.89
N PHE A 67 -4.10 -10.40 -0.64
CA PHE A 67 -3.90 -11.59 0.18
C PHE A 67 -5.21 -12.35 0.39
N TYR A 68 -6.26 -11.62 0.80
CA TYR A 68 -7.56 -12.21 1.05
C TYR A 68 -8.11 -12.90 -0.19
N HIS A 69 -8.05 -12.23 -1.36
CA HIS A 69 -8.54 -12.82 -2.59
C HIS A 69 -7.80 -14.12 -2.93
N ASN A 70 -6.47 -14.09 -3.01
CA ASN A 70 -5.71 -15.29 -3.39
C ASN A 70 -5.73 -16.41 -2.33
N LEU A 71 -5.97 -16.11 -1.06
CA LEU A 71 -6.11 -17.14 -0.01
C LEU A 71 -7.43 -17.90 -0.08
N PHE A 72 -8.50 -17.25 -0.49
CA PHE A 72 -9.86 -17.80 -0.39
C PHE A 72 -10.49 -18.14 -1.75
N THR A 73 -9.85 -17.82 -2.87
CA THR A 73 -10.33 -18.20 -4.21
C THR A 73 -9.89 -19.62 -4.57
N GLU A 74 -10.82 -20.41 -5.12
CA GLU A 74 -10.56 -21.80 -5.56
C GLU A 74 -9.53 -21.89 -6.70
N HIS A 75 -9.40 -20.80 -7.47
CA HIS A 75 -8.43 -20.62 -8.54
C HIS A 75 -7.59 -19.36 -8.27
N PRO A 76 -6.42 -19.50 -7.63
CA PRO A 76 -5.55 -18.37 -7.37
C PRO A 76 -5.08 -17.73 -8.68
N GLU A 77 -5.39 -16.46 -8.87
CA GLU A 77 -4.99 -15.69 -10.04
C GLU A 77 -3.55 -15.19 -9.83
N GLY A 78 -2.58 -15.92 -10.40
CA GLY A 78 -1.15 -15.61 -10.27
C GLY A 78 -0.75 -14.22 -10.78
N LEU A 79 -1.57 -13.59 -11.64
CA LEU A 79 -1.29 -12.24 -12.16
C LEU A 79 -1.77 -11.10 -11.24
N LEU A 80 -2.57 -11.36 -10.20
CA LEU A 80 -3.09 -10.28 -9.34
C LEU A 80 -1.97 -9.54 -8.60
N GLY A 81 -0.92 -10.23 -8.19
CA GLY A 81 0.25 -9.58 -7.60
C GLY A 81 0.88 -8.52 -8.51
N LEU A 82 0.83 -8.73 -9.83
CA LEU A 82 1.29 -7.76 -10.83
C LEU A 82 0.45 -6.48 -10.82
N GLY A 83 -0.86 -6.61 -10.61
CA GLY A 83 -1.78 -5.47 -10.48
C GLY A 83 -1.44 -4.59 -9.28
N HIS A 84 -1.06 -5.19 -8.15
CA HIS A 84 -0.58 -4.43 -6.98
C HIS A 84 0.73 -3.71 -7.29
N LEU A 85 1.67 -4.40 -7.93
CA LEU A 85 2.98 -3.86 -8.32
C LEU A 85 2.84 -2.68 -9.31
N LEU A 86 2.00 -2.81 -10.33
CA LEU A 86 1.71 -1.74 -11.30
C LEU A 86 0.97 -0.56 -10.68
N SER A 87 0.34 -0.76 -9.52
CA SER A 87 -0.39 0.28 -8.79
C SER A 87 0.51 1.08 -7.83
N LEU A 88 1.70 0.57 -7.50
CA LEU A 88 2.69 1.24 -6.64
C LEU A 88 3.17 2.62 -7.09
N PRO A 89 3.27 2.97 -8.39
CA PRO A 89 3.58 4.33 -8.80
C PRO A 89 2.61 5.37 -8.21
N GLY A 90 1.32 5.04 -8.12
CA GLY A 90 0.32 5.87 -7.44
C GLY A 90 0.58 6.03 -5.95
N LEU A 91 0.97 4.93 -5.28
CA LEU A 91 1.37 4.96 -3.87
C LEU A 91 2.58 5.87 -3.66
N ALA A 92 3.59 5.78 -4.53
CA ALA A 92 4.78 6.63 -4.49
C ALA A 92 4.44 8.11 -4.68
N VAL A 93 3.58 8.44 -5.64
CA VAL A 93 3.06 9.80 -5.85
C VAL A 93 2.30 10.28 -4.60
N GLY A 94 1.47 9.42 -4.01
CA GLY A 94 0.77 9.70 -2.75
C GLY A 94 1.72 10.03 -1.61
N ILE A 95 2.78 9.24 -1.41
CA ILE A 95 3.84 9.52 -0.40
C ILE A 95 4.41 10.91 -0.62
N VAL A 96 4.79 11.25 -1.86
CA VAL A 96 5.44 12.53 -2.17
C VAL A 96 4.48 13.70 -1.99
N LEU A 97 3.32 13.68 -2.63
CA LEU A 97 2.38 14.80 -2.59
C LEU A 97 1.82 15.03 -1.19
N THR A 98 1.36 13.98 -0.51
CA THR A 98 0.81 14.10 0.83
C THR A 98 1.91 14.48 1.83
N GLY A 99 3.10 13.89 1.73
CA GLY A 99 4.24 14.24 2.59
C GLY A 99 4.66 15.71 2.45
N LEU A 100 4.72 16.23 1.22
CA LEU A 100 5.04 17.63 0.96
C LEU A 100 3.96 18.57 1.49
N TRP A 101 2.68 18.26 1.29
CA TRP A 101 1.57 19.06 1.80
C TRP A 101 1.52 19.10 3.32
N LEU A 102 1.78 17.97 3.98
CA LEU A 102 1.76 17.87 5.45
C LEU A 102 2.91 18.63 6.15
N LYS A 103 3.95 19.05 5.42
CA LYS A 103 5.02 19.88 5.99
C LYS A 103 4.52 21.22 6.53
N SER A 104 3.65 21.87 5.77
CA SER A 104 3.12 23.20 6.12
C SER A 104 1.83 23.11 6.95
N SER A 105 1.25 21.92 7.14
CA SER A 105 0.00 21.77 7.88
C SER A 105 0.19 22.00 9.39
N ALA A 106 -0.79 22.59 10.07
CA ALA A 106 -0.78 22.74 11.53
C ALA A 106 -1.33 21.50 12.27
N LEU A 107 -1.40 20.35 11.59
CA LEU A 107 -1.99 19.14 12.15
C LEU A 107 -1.12 18.56 13.26
N ASN A 108 -1.77 18.04 14.29
CA ASN A 108 -1.12 17.24 15.33
C ASN A 108 -0.66 15.88 14.74
N PRO A 109 0.21 15.10 15.44
CA PRO A 109 0.73 13.85 14.92
C PRO A 109 -0.35 12.84 14.48
N PHE A 110 -1.48 12.76 15.21
CA PHE A 110 -2.59 11.87 14.83
C PHE A 110 -3.30 12.33 13.55
N GLY A 111 -3.42 13.63 13.32
CA GLY A 111 -3.90 14.21 12.07
C GLY A 111 -2.94 13.96 10.90
N ILE A 112 -1.62 14.04 11.16
CA ILE A 112 -0.59 13.63 10.18
C ILE A 112 -0.76 12.17 9.81
N PHE A 113 -0.99 11.29 10.81
CA PHE A 113 -1.21 9.87 10.56
C PHE A 113 -2.45 9.64 9.68
N ALA A 114 -3.60 10.18 10.09
CA ALA A 114 -4.87 9.96 9.40
C ALA A 114 -4.89 10.51 7.97
N VAL A 115 -4.39 11.73 7.76
CA VAL A 115 -4.33 12.33 6.42
C VAL A 115 -3.23 11.68 5.59
N GLY A 116 -2.09 11.35 6.20
CA GLY A 116 -0.99 10.64 5.57
C GLY A 116 -1.44 9.28 5.01
N SER A 117 -2.12 8.48 5.83
CA SER A 117 -2.56 7.15 5.43
C SER A 117 -3.61 7.24 4.33
N THR A 118 -4.56 8.17 4.46
CA THR A 118 -5.62 8.38 3.47
C THR A 118 -5.06 8.88 2.14
N GLY A 119 -4.13 9.83 2.16
CA GLY A 119 -3.52 10.38 0.94
C GLY A 119 -2.64 9.37 0.20
N VAL A 120 -1.81 8.62 0.92
CA VAL A 120 -0.98 7.55 0.34
C VAL A 120 -1.85 6.43 -0.23
N PHE A 121 -2.87 6.01 0.52
CA PHE A 121 -3.81 4.98 0.10
C PHE A 121 -4.64 5.42 -1.11
N ALA A 122 -5.11 6.67 -1.13
CA ALA A 122 -5.83 7.24 -2.27
C ALA A 122 -4.95 7.27 -3.53
N GLY A 123 -3.67 7.62 -3.41
CA GLY A 123 -2.72 7.57 -4.52
C GLY A 123 -2.62 6.17 -5.14
N PHE A 124 -2.54 5.14 -4.30
CA PHE A 124 -2.59 3.75 -4.76
C PHE A 124 -3.92 3.43 -5.46
N LEU A 125 -5.06 3.74 -4.84
CA LEU A 125 -6.38 3.43 -5.39
C LEU A 125 -6.66 4.12 -6.74
N ILE A 126 -6.22 5.37 -6.90
CA ILE A 126 -6.38 6.09 -8.17
C ILE A 126 -5.59 5.38 -9.27
N ASN A 127 -4.33 5.02 -9.01
CA ASN A 127 -3.51 4.34 -10.01
C ASN A 127 -3.98 2.90 -10.25
N GLN A 128 -4.43 2.20 -9.21
CA GLN A 128 -5.11 0.91 -9.31
C GLN A 128 -6.30 0.98 -10.27
N PHE A 129 -7.16 1.99 -10.11
CA PHE A 129 -8.30 2.17 -11.00
C PHE A 129 -7.86 2.36 -12.45
N ILE A 130 -6.81 3.17 -12.70
CA ILE A 130 -6.28 3.37 -14.05
C ILE A 130 -5.71 2.06 -14.63
N VAL A 131 -4.83 1.39 -13.89
CA VAL A 131 -4.19 0.13 -14.30
C VAL A 131 -5.23 -0.94 -14.62
N CYS A 132 -6.24 -1.08 -13.76
CA CYS A 132 -7.28 -2.10 -13.91
C CYS A 132 -8.30 -1.83 -15.03
N ASN A 133 -8.32 -0.61 -15.58
CA ASN A 133 -9.18 -0.23 -16.70
C ASN A 133 -8.41 -0.06 -18.02
N SER A 134 -7.07 -0.01 -17.99
CA SER A 134 -6.27 0.29 -19.18
C SER A 134 -5.16 -0.72 -19.49
N VAL A 135 -4.58 -1.35 -18.48
CA VAL A 135 -3.39 -2.22 -18.64
C VAL A 135 -3.73 -3.69 -18.41
N MET A 136 -4.56 -3.99 -17.40
CA MET A 136 -4.94 -5.36 -17.07
C MET A 136 -6.32 -5.43 -16.44
N TYR A 137 -6.97 -6.58 -16.50
CA TYR A 137 -8.23 -6.80 -15.78
C TYR A 137 -7.94 -7.25 -14.34
N CYS A 138 -8.52 -6.55 -13.36
CA CYS A 138 -8.34 -6.85 -11.93
C CYS A 138 -9.60 -7.42 -11.26
N GLY A 139 -10.65 -7.72 -12.01
CA GLY A 139 -11.94 -8.17 -11.45
C GLY A 139 -12.47 -7.25 -10.35
N ASN A 140 -12.92 -7.87 -9.25
CA ASN A 140 -13.50 -7.18 -8.09
C ASN A 140 -12.48 -6.40 -7.24
N LEU A 141 -11.18 -6.41 -7.59
CA LEU A 141 -10.17 -5.54 -6.95
C LEU A 141 -10.16 -4.10 -7.49
N THR A 142 -11.10 -3.76 -8.39
CA THR A 142 -11.44 -2.36 -8.73
C THR A 142 -12.23 -1.71 -7.58
N TRP A 143 -11.56 -1.41 -6.47
CA TRP A 143 -12.17 -0.71 -5.34
C TRP A 143 -12.49 0.77 -5.70
N PRO A 144 -13.66 1.33 -5.34
CA PRO A 144 -14.72 0.76 -4.49
C PRO A 144 -15.82 -0.01 -5.25
N PHE A 145 -15.75 -0.09 -6.58
CA PHE A 145 -16.84 -0.63 -7.39
C PHE A 145 -16.98 -2.16 -7.33
N GLY A 146 -15.91 -2.89 -7.00
CA GLY A 146 -15.95 -4.35 -6.85
C GLY A 146 -16.84 -4.88 -5.70
N LEU A 147 -17.24 -4.03 -4.73
CA LEU A 147 -18.25 -4.39 -3.72
C LEU A 147 -19.69 -4.30 -4.25
N LEU A 148 -19.92 -3.54 -5.32
CA LEU A 148 -21.25 -3.37 -5.91
C LEU A 148 -21.53 -4.41 -6.99
N SER A 149 -20.49 -5.06 -7.52
CA SER A 149 -20.61 -6.12 -8.52
C SER A 149 -20.66 -7.52 -7.89
N GLY A 150 -21.36 -7.67 -6.76
CA GLY A 150 -21.65 -8.98 -6.17
C GLY A 150 -22.20 -9.92 -7.25
N GLY A 151 -21.37 -10.87 -7.65
CA GLY A 151 -21.74 -12.02 -8.48
C GLY A 151 -21.91 -13.23 -7.60
#